data_AF-A0A1M4T3X6-F1
#
_entry.id   AF-A0A1M4T3X6-F1
#
_cell.length_a   1.000
_cell.length_b   1.000
_cell.length_c   1.000
_cell.angle_alpha   90.00
_cell.angle_beta   90.00
_cell.angle_gamma   90.00
#
_symmetry.space_group_name_H-M   'P 1'
#
loop_
_entity.id
_entity.type
_entity.pdbx_description
1 polymer ?
#
loop_
_entity_poly.entity_id
_entity_poly.type
_entity_poly.pdbx_seq_one_letter_code
_entity_poly.pdbx_strand_id
1 'polypeptide(L)'
;MKKLVLLVMLCVASFGFAQDVDSAHLKDAVKMMKMSNNTVETALEPLYMQIPEDKVDDFKKDLQPVLDDMYQKLAKKATEVYSHEEIKAMLEFYSTDLGKKMLEGQDEIFQASMQIGQEMSMEMMPIFQKYMQN
;
A
#
# COMPACT_ATOMS: atom_id res chain seq x y z
N MET A 1 20.55 22.90 42.96
CA MET A 1 20.90 21.58 42.39
C MET A 1 19.73 20.60 42.36
N LYS A 2 18.98 20.38 43.45
CA LYS A 2 17.80 19.49 43.46
C LYS A 2 16.70 19.85 42.43
N LYS A 3 16.46 21.16 42.21
CA LYS A 3 15.50 21.66 41.21
C LYS A 3 15.96 21.48 39.76
N LEU A 4 17.26 21.34 39.54
CA LEU A 4 17.88 21.22 38.21
C LEU A 4 17.89 19.77 37.74
N VAL A 5 18.06 18.82 38.68
CA VAL A 5 17.90 17.38 38.43
C VAL A 5 16.44 17.03 38.07
N LEU A 6 15.48 17.66 38.74
CA LEU A 6 14.05 17.45 38.47
C LEU A 6 13.61 17.94 37.08
N LEU A 7 14.21 19.03 36.59
CA LEU A 7 13.94 19.58 35.26
C LEU A 7 14.49 18.68 34.14
N VAL A 8 15.70 18.15 34.31
CA VAL A 8 16.33 17.23 33.35
C VAL A 8 15.58 15.89 33.28
N MET A 9 15.12 15.37 34.43
CA MET A 9 14.34 14.14 34.48
C MET A 9 12.95 14.29 33.83
N LEU A 10 12.35 15.48 33.88
CA LEU A 10 11.08 15.78 33.21
C LEU A 10 11.21 15.80 31.68
N CYS A 11 12.36 16.26 31.15
CA CYS A 11 12.63 16.26 29.71
C CYS A 11 12.89 14.86 29.13
N VAL A 12 13.48 13.95 29.90
CA VAL A 12 13.75 12.57 29.44
C VAL A 12 12.46 11.73 29.33
N ALA A 13 11.46 12.01 30.16
CA ALA A 13 10.16 11.34 30.10
C ALA A 13 9.36 11.65 28.83
N SER A 14 9.62 12.78 28.16
CA SER A 14 8.95 13.18 26.92
C SER A 14 9.44 12.42 25.68
N PHE A 15 10.64 11.82 25.73
CA PHE A 15 11.20 11.09 24.58
C PHE A 15 10.79 9.62 24.53
N GLY A 16 10.39 9.03 25.66
CA GLY A 16 9.99 7.61 25.73
C GLY A 16 8.70 7.28 24.96
N PHE A 17 7.78 8.24 24.86
CA PHE A 17 6.52 8.05 24.13
C PHE A 17 6.62 8.32 22.62
N ALA A 18 7.61 9.08 22.16
CA ALA A 18 7.73 9.44 20.75
C ALA A 18 8.29 8.31 19.87
N GLN A 19 9.22 7.50 20.39
CA GLN A 19 9.83 6.39 19.62
C GLN A 19 8.88 5.20 19.43
N ASP A 20 8.08 4.85 20.44
CA ASP A 20 7.13 3.75 20.33
C ASP A 20 5.94 4.11 19.42
N VAL A 21 5.46 5.35 19.48
CA VAL A 21 4.34 5.83 18.67
C VAL A 21 4.68 5.84 17.18
N ASP A 22 5.87 6.30 16.78
CA ASP A 22 6.30 6.25 15.37
C ASP A 22 6.41 4.81 14.86
N SER A 23 6.86 3.87 15.71
CA SER A 23 6.95 2.46 15.33
C SER A 23 5.58 1.79 15.17
N ALA A 24 4.63 2.09 16.06
CA ALA A 24 3.27 1.55 16.01
C ALA A 24 2.47 2.17 14.85
N HIS A 25 2.62 3.48 14.64
CA HIS A 25 2.00 4.19 13.52
C HIS A 25 2.47 3.62 12.18
N LEU A 26 3.79 3.46 12.01
CA LEU A 26 4.35 2.86 10.80
C LEU A 26 3.90 1.41 10.62
N LYS A 27 3.86 0.61 11.69
CA LYS A 27 3.42 -0.80 11.62
C LYS A 27 1.97 -0.92 11.15
N ASP A 28 1.08 -0.10 11.70
CA ASP A 28 -0.32 -0.08 11.29
C ASP A 28 -0.48 0.44 9.85
N ALA A 29 0.32 1.43 9.46
CA ALA A 29 0.38 1.90 8.07
C ALA A 29 0.84 0.79 7.11
N VAL A 30 1.85 0.00 7.48
CA VAL A 30 2.30 -1.16 6.67
C VAL A 30 1.19 -2.18 6.54
N LYS A 31 0.48 -2.49 7.63
CA LYS A 31 -0.66 -3.40 7.60
C LYS A 31 -1.75 -2.88 6.64
N MET A 32 -2.08 -1.59 6.74
CA MET A 32 -3.07 -0.95 5.88
C MET A 32 -2.67 -1.04 4.41
N MET A 33 -1.41 -0.71 4.08
CA MET A 33 -0.89 -0.79 2.71
C MET A 33 -0.92 -2.22 2.15
N LYS A 34 -0.59 -3.23 2.97
CA LYS A 34 -0.68 -4.64 2.53
C LYS A 34 -2.11 -5.07 2.25
N MET A 35 -3.06 -4.64 3.09
CA MET A 35 -4.48 -4.98 2.92
C MET A 35 -5.11 -4.27 1.70
N SER A 36 -4.74 -3.01 1.45
CA SER A 36 -5.37 -2.18 0.41
C SER A 36 -4.79 -2.38 -1.00
N ASN A 37 -3.65 -3.04 -1.13
CA ASN A 37 -2.94 -3.22 -2.41
C ASN A 37 -2.96 -4.68 -2.88
N ASN A 38 -4.12 -5.33 -2.76
CA ASN A 38 -4.32 -6.70 -3.26
C ASN A 38 -4.15 -6.81 -4.78
N THR A 39 -4.40 -5.73 -5.52
CA THR A 39 -4.20 -5.64 -6.98
C THR A 39 -2.74 -5.77 -7.43
N VAL A 40 -1.77 -5.64 -6.52
CA VAL A 40 -0.34 -5.82 -6.84
C VAL A 40 -0.05 -7.26 -7.26
N GLU A 41 -0.63 -8.25 -6.59
CA GLU A 41 -0.42 -9.67 -6.95
C GLU A 41 -1.00 -9.94 -8.34
N THR A 42 -2.19 -9.41 -8.60
CA THR A 42 -2.89 -9.46 -9.88
C THR A 42 -2.07 -8.82 -11.01
N ALA A 43 -1.44 -7.67 -10.75
CA ALA A 43 -0.57 -7.01 -11.71
C ALA A 43 0.73 -7.81 -12.01
N LEU A 44 1.14 -8.70 -11.10
CA LEU A 44 2.33 -9.54 -11.25
C LEU A 44 2.02 -10.90 -11.92
N GLU A 45 0.75 -11.31 -12.03
CA GLU A 45 0.37 -12.56 -12.70
C GLU A 45 0.98 -12.74 -14.09
N PRO A 46 0.99 -11.73 -14.99
CA PRO A 46 1.62 -11.86 -16.29
C PRO A 46 3.12 -12.14 -16.23
N LEU A 47 3.80 -11.67 -15.18
CA LEU A 47 5.21 -11.95 -14.96
C LEU A 47 5.41 -13.40 -14.50
N TYR A 48 4.57 -13.89 -13.59
CA TYR A 48 4.61 -15.28 -13.12
C TYR A 48 4.39 -16.28 -14.26
N MET A 49 3.47 -15.98 -15.19
CA MET A 49 3.21 -16.83 -16.36
C MET A 49 4.41 -16.97 -17.33
N GLN A 50 5.43 -16.12 -17.20
CA GLN A 50 6.66 -16.18 -18.01
C GLN A 50 7.79 -16.97 -17.33
N ILE A 51 7.63 -17.32 -16.06
CA ILE A 51 8.59 -18.08 -15.27
C ILE A 51 8.29 -19.59 -15.43
N PRO A 52 9.30 -20.47 -15.54
CA PRO A 52 9.07 -21.92 -15.49
C PRO A 52 8.28 -22.33 -14.25
N GLU A 53 7.29 -23.22 -14.40
CA GLU A 53 6.36 -23.59 -13.33
C GLU A 53 7.07 -24.06 -12.04
N ASP A 54 8.15 -24.83 -12.18
CA ASP A 54 8.97 -25.34 -11.07
C ASP A 54 9.84 -24.27 -10.37
N LYS A 55 9.82 -23.03 -10.87
CA LYS A 55 10.58 -21.87 -10.36
C LYS A 55 9.70 -20.75 -9.83
N VAL A 56 8.39 -20.82 -10.02
CA VAL A 56 7.47 -19.74 -9.61
C VAL A 56 7.53 -19.50 -8.10
N ASP A 57 7.55 -20.56 -7.28
CA ASP A 57 7.58 -20.43 -5.82
C ASP A 57 8.89 -19.79 -5.31
N ASP A 58 10.03 -20.21 -5.87
CA ASP A 58 11.33 -19.61 -5.56
C ASP A 58 11.37 -18.14 -5.98
N PHE A 59 10.83 -17.82 -7.18
CA PHE A 59 10.72 -16.45 -7.66
C PHE A 59 9.85 -15.58 -6.74
N LYS A 60 8.66 -16.06 -6.34
CA LYS A 60 7.78 -15.35 -5.40
C LYS A 60 8.47 -15.09 -4.07
N LYS A 61 9.22 -16.08 -3.57
CA LYS A 61 10.01 -15.94 -2.34
C LYS A 61 11.09 -14.87 -2.47
N ASP A 62 11.80 -14.82 -3.58
CA ASP A 62 12.83 -13.82 -3.84
C ASP A 62 12.24 -12.43 -4.10
N LEU A 63 11.00 -12.36 -4.59
CA LEU A 63 10.25 -11.12 -4.80
C LEU A 63 9.67 -10.55 -3.49
N GLN A 64 9.38 -11.39 -2.50
CA GLN A 64 8.74 -10.98 -1.26
C GLN A 64 9.47 -9.81 -0.53
N PRO A 65 10.82 -9.81 -0.39
CA PRO A 65 11.54 -8.68 0.20
C PRO A 65 11.37 -7.37 -0.59
N VAL A 66 11.24 -7.44 -1.93
CA VAL A 66 11.00 -6.27 -2.78
C VAL A 66 9.61 -5.69 -2.51
N LEU A 67 8.60 -6.55 -2.41
CA LEU A 67 7.24 -6.14 -2.06
C LEU A 67 7.18 -5.56 -0.64
N ASP A 68 7.88 -6.17 0.32
CA ASP A 68 7.94 -5.67 1.69
C ASP A 68 8.57 -4.28 1.78
N ASP A 69 9.67 -4.02 1.06
CA ASP A 69 10.29 -2.69 0.97
C ASP A 69 9.36 -1.67 0.31
N MET A 70 8.65 -2.06 -0.75
CA MET A 70 7.63 -1.21 -1.38
C MET A 70 6.54 -0.81 -0.38
N TYR A 71 5.98 -1.77 0.36
CA TYR A 71 4.96 -1.49 1.37
C TYR A 71 5.49 -0.61 2.50
N GLN A 72 6.74 -0.79 2.93
CA GLN A 72 7.35 0.10 3.92
C GLN A 72 7.46 1.54 3.43
N LYS A 73 7.90 1.75 2.18
CA LYS A 73 8.02 3.08 1.57
C LYS A 73 6.66 3.77 1.44
N LEU A 74 5.65 3.03 0.98
CA LEU A 74 4.27 3.54 0.89
C LEU A 74 3.69 3.85 2.27
N ALA A 75 3.91 2.96 3.25
CA ALA A 75 3.44 3.15 4.62
C ALA A 75 4.07 4.38 5.26
N LYS A 76 5.39 4.58 5.09
CA LYS A 76 6.07 5.80 5.54
C LYS A 76 5.40 7.04 4.95
N LYS A 77 5.10 7.02 3.64
CA LYS A 77 4.37 8.14 3.02
C LYS A 77 2.98 8.32 3.61
N ALA A 78 2.25 7.24 3.88
CA ALA A 78 0.93 7.30 4.51
C ALA A 78 0.98 7.94 5.91
N THR A 79 2.02 7.67 6.71
CA THR A 79 2.20 8.29 8.03
C THR A 79 2.47 9.81 7.99
N GLU A 80 2.89 10.34 6.82
CA GLU A 80 3.03 11.78 6.62
C GLU A 80 1.70 12.46 6.27
N VAL A 81 0.71 11.69 5.81
CA VAL A 81 -0.58 12.19 5.30
C VAL A 81 -1.70 11.97 6.32
N TYR A 82 -1.70 10.83 6.98
CA TYR A 82 -2.72 10.41 7.93
C TYR A 82 -2.13 10.32 9.33
N SER A 83 -2.92 10.71 10.31
CA SER A 83 -2.64 10.45 11.72
C SER A 83 -2.80 8.97 12.04
N HIS A 84 -2.19 8.53 13.14
CA HIS A 84 -2.28 7.14 13.58
C HIS A 84 -3.74 6.70 13.83
N GLU A 85 -4.56 7.58 14.39
CA GLU A 85 -5.98 7.27 14.66
C GLU A 85 -6.80 7.13 13.36
N GLU A 86 -6.49 7.90 12.32
CA GLU A 86 -7.13 7.73 11.00
C GLU A 86 -6.72 6.41 10.36
N ILE A 87 -5.45 6.01 10.47
CA ILE A 87 -4.98 4.70 9.99
C ILE A 87 -5.66 3.56 10.75
N LYS A 88 -5.82 3.67 12.07
CA LYS A 88 -6.58 2.68 12.87
C LYS A 88 -8.03 2.61 12.43
N ALA A 89 -8.69 3.75 12.22
CA ALA A 89 -10.07 3.78 11.76
C ALA A 89 -10.23 3.14 10.38
N MET A 90 -9.28 3.35 9.46
CA MET A 90 -9.26 2.68 8.16
C MET A 90 -9.07 1.15 8.29
N LEU A 91 -8.17 0.70 9.17
CA LEU A 91 -7.98 -0.73 9.46
C LEU A 91 -9.21 -1.37 10.09
N GLU A 92 -9.90 -0.67 10.99
CA GLU A 92 -11.15 -1.12 11.59
C GLU A 92 -12.24 -1.23 10.52
N PHE A 93 -12.38 -0.21 9.67
CA PHE A 93 -13.30 -0.26 8.55
C PHE A 93 -13.03 -1.46 7.62
N TYR A 94 -11.77 -1.69 7.24
CA TYR A 94 -11.36 -2.85 6.42
C TYR A 94 -11.67 -4.20 7.07
N SER A 95 -11.87 -4.24 8.39
CA SER A 95 -12.22 -5.46 9.11
C SER A 95 -13.73 -5.75 9.09
N THR A 96 -14.56 -4.77 8.71
CA THR A 96 -16.02 -4.94 8.53
C THR A 96 -16.35 -5.73 7.26
N ASP A 97 -17.58 -6.27 7.16
CA ASP A 97 -18.02 -7.00 5.96
C ASP A 97 -17.99 -6.13 4.71
N LEU A 98 -18.40 -4.86 4.83
CA LEU A 98 -18.32 -3.91 3.72
C LEU A 98 -16.87 -3.57 3.36
N GLY A 99 -16.00 -3.38 4.36
CA GLY A 99 -14.59 -3.11 4.14
C GLY A 99 -13.88 -4.24 3.41
N LYS A 100 -14.11 -5.49 3.82
CA LYS A 100 -13.60 -6.69 3.13
C LYS A 100 -14.11 -6.77 1.70
N LYS A 101 -15.42 -6.59 1.50
CA LYS A 101 -16.01 -6.54 0.15
C LYS A 101 -15.41 -5.42 -0.70
N MET A 102 -15.07 -4.28 -0.11
CA MET A 102 -14.41 -3.18 -0.82
C MET A 102 -12.97 -3.53 -1.22
N LEU A 103 -12.23 -4.25 -0.37
CA LEU A 103 -10.90 -4.75 -0.71
C LEU A 103 -10.98 -5.78 -1.85
N GLU A 104 -11.84 -6.78 -1.73
CA GLU A 104 -12.06 -7.80 -2.76
C GLU A 104 -12.54 -7.18 -4.08
N GLY A 105 -13.53 -6.28 -4.02
CA GLY A 105 -14.09 -5.62 -5.18
C GLY A 105 -13.12 -4.70 -5.92
N GLN A 106 -12.07 -4.19 -5.26
CA GLN A 106 -11.02 -3.43 -5.95
C GLN A 106 -10.28 -4.28 -6.98
N ASP A 107 -10.08 -5.58 -6.71
CA ASP A 107 -9.42 -6.47 -7.66
C ASP A 107 -10.32 -6.79 -8.86
N GLU A 108 -11.60 -7.07 -8.61
CA GLU A 108 -12.60 -7.26 -9.66
C GLU A 108 -12.72 -6.01 -10.56
N ILE A 109 -12.79 -4.82 -9.95
CA ILE A 109 -12.82 -3.54 -10.67
C ILE A 109 -11.52 -3.32 -11.44
N PHE A 110 -10.36 -3.65 -10.87
CA PHE A 110 -9.07 -3.49 -11.52
C PHE A 110 -8.99 -4.35 -12.79
N GLN A 111 -9.36 -5.62 -12.70
CA GLN A 111 -9.42 -6.52 -13.86
C GLN A 111 -10.37 -6.01 -14.94
N ALA A 112 -11.58 -5.60 -14.56
CA ALA A 112 -12.53 -5.00 -15.49
C ALA A 112 -11.98 -3.71 -16.13
N SER A 113 -11.26 -2.89 -15.36
CA SER A 113 -10.63 -1.65 -15.84
C SER A 113 -9.54 -1.91 -16.88
N MET A 114 -8.80 -3.01 -16.78
CA MET A 114 -7.82 -3.40 -17.79
C MET A 114 -8.49 -3.68 -19.14
N GLN A 115 -9.60 -4.42 -19.15
CA GLN A 115 -10.36 -4.69 -20.36
C GLN A 115 -10.98 -3.41 -20.93
N ILE A 116 -11.69 -2.64 -20.10
CA ILE A 116 -12.31 -1.37 -20.50
C ILE A 116 -11.26 -0.40 -21.05
N GLY A 117 -10.07 -0.36 -20.46
CA GLY A 117 -8.95 0.46 -20.93
C GLY A 117 -8.46 0.07 -22.33
N GLN A 118 -8.42 -1.22 -22.64
CA GLN A 118 -8.10 -1.71 -23.99
C GLN A 118 -9.17 -1.30 -25.01
N GLU A 119 -10.45 -1.47 -24.66
CA GLU A 119 -11.59 -1.04 -25.49
C GLU A 119 -11.52 0.46 -25.77
N MET A 120 -11.34 1.27 -24.73
CA MET A 120 -11.15 2.72 -24.85
C MET A 120 -9.95 3.06 -25.76
N SER A 121 -8.83 2.35 -25.65
CA SER A 121 -7.66 2.57 -26.52
C SER A 121 -7.97 2.33 -28.01
N MET A 122 -8.77 1.30 -28.32
CA MET A 122 -9.22 1.03 -29.69
C MET A 122 -10.17 2.12 -30.21
N GLU A 123 -11.08 2.60 -29.37
CA GLU A 123 -12.01 3.69 -29.70
C GLU A 123 -11.28 5.04 -29.90
N MET A 124 -10.20 5.26 -29.15
CA MET A 124 -9.37 6.46 -29.27
C MET A 124 -8.55 6.49 -30.56
N MET A 125 -8.16 5.33 -31.12
CA MET A 125 -7.29 5.26 -32.29
C MET A 125 -7.81 6.04 -33.52
N PRO A 126 -9.07 5.90 -33.97
CA PRO A 126 -9.60 6.71 -35.08
C PRO A 126 -9.69 8.21 -34.73
N ILE A 127 -9.96 8.55 -33.47
CA ILE A 127 -9.96 9.95 -33.00
C ILE A 127 -8.55 10.51 -33.12
N PHE A 128 -7.54 9.80 -32.62
CA PHE A 128 -6.14 10.18 -32.72
C PHE A 128 -5.69 10.36 -34.18
N GLN A 129 -6.02 9.40 -35.05
CA GLN A 129 -5.70 9.48 -36.48
C GLN A 129 -6.28 10.72 -37.16
N LYS A 130 -7.51 11.13 -36.81
CA LYS A 130 -8.14 12.36 -37.33
C LYS A 130 -7.30 13.61 -37.05
N TYR A 131 -6.64 13.68 -35.90
CA TYR A 131 -5.79 14.82 -35.53
C TYR A 131 -4.33 14.70 -36.01
N MET A 132 -3.93 13.52 -36.47
CA MET A 132 -2.59 13.27 -37.04
C MET A 132 -2.55 13.47 -38.56
N GLN A 133 -3.70 13.45 -39.23
CA GLN A 133 -3.81 13.80 -40.65
C GLN A 133 -3.96 15.33 -40.76
N ASN A 134 -2.93 15.99 -41.28
CA ASN A 134 -3.02 17.38 -41.74
C ASN A 134 -4.02 17.51 -42.89
#